data_AF-A0A9N9R6U2-F1
#
_entry.id   AF-A0A9N9R6U2-F1
#
_cell.length_a   1.000
_cell.length_b   1.000
_cell.length_c   1.000
_cell.angle_alpha   90.00
_cell.angle_beta   90.00
_cell.angle_gamma   90.00
#
_symmetry.space_group_name_H-M   'P 1'
#
loop_
_entity.id
_entity.type
_entity.pdbx_description
1 polymer ?
#
loop_
_entity_poly.entity_id
_entity_poly.type
_entity_poly.pdbx_seq_one_letter_code
_entity_poly.pdbx_strand_id
1 'polypeptide(L)'
;MAGEQDSNDKVLSIIANIKNNCQSDEDTDVTDTIHKGDDNIEIRGKPKSGRFWKSKKEKFSSINKTKGLRLNFQKKTALRLELKRTKELSRQRQEELKQKEIERKERRRENIKKTEENKRKSEIVQVITNSTKLKRMKKKQLRFIQKRDTNKEIEANK
;
A
#
# COMPACT_ATOMS: atom_id res chain seq x y z
N MET A 1 19.16 8.84 17.50
CA MET A 1 19.48 8.59 16.08
C MET A 1 20.77 7.80 15.89
N ALA A 2 21.86 8.06 16.61
CA ALA A 2 23.12 7.30 16.48
C ALA A 2 23.01 5.80 16.80
N GLY A 3 22.35 5.42 17.91
CA GLY A 3 22.26 4.00 18.30
C GLY A 3 21.40 3.12 17.38
N GLU A 4 20.47 3.71 16.62
CA GLU A 4 19.68 2.99 15.62
C GLU A 4 20.50 2.71 14.35
N GLN A 5 21.39 3.63 13.98
CA GLN A 5 22.33 3.45 12.87
C GLN A 5 23.34 2.36 13.21
N ASP A 6 23.93 2.39 14.41
CA ASP A 6 24.86 1.34 14.88
C ASP A 6 24.23 -0.07 14.89
N SER A 7 22.94 -0.16 15.24
CA SER A 7 22.21 -1.41 15.24
C SER A 7 21.89 -1.91 13.81
N ASN A 8 21.59 -0.99 12.89
CA ASN A 8 21.41 -1.32 11.48
C ASN A 8 22.72 -1.74 10.82
N ASP A 9 23.83 -1.06 11.13
CA ASP A 9 25.15 -1.37 10.59
C ASP A 9 25.67 -2.72 11.08
N LYS A 10 25.40 -3.09 12.33
CA LYS A 10 25.67 -4.44 12.86
C LYS A 10 24.84 -5.51 12.17
N VAL A 11 23.60 -5.22 11.78
CA VAL A 11 22.80 -6.21 11.06
C VAL A 11 23.20 -6.31 9.59
N LEU A 12 23.55 -5.19 8.96
CA LEU A 12 24.10 -5.18 7.61
C LEU A 12 25.43 -5.95 7.53
N SER A 13 26.30 -5.84 8.55
CA SER A 13 27.53 -6.62 8.61
C SER A 13 27.28 -8.12 8.83
N ILE A 14 26.28 -8.48 9.66
CA ILE A 14 25.85 -9.88 9.80
C ILE A 14 25.30 -10.43 8.48
N ILE A 15 24.49 -9.65 7.76
CA ILE A 15 23.95 -10.05 6.45
C ILE A 15 25.07 -10.22 5.42
N ALA A 16 26.04 -9.30 5.39
CA ALA A 16 27.20 -9.38 4.51
C ALA A 16 28.05 -10.63 4.81
N ASN A 17 28.30 -10.95 6.08
CA ASN A 17 29.03 -12.15 6.47
C ASN A 17 28.28 -13.44 6.10
N ILE A 18 26.95 -13.47 6.23
CA ILE A 18 26.13 -14.62 5.80
C ILE A 18 26.19 -14.78 4.28
N LYS A 19 26.15 -13.69 3.52
CA LYS A 19 26.24 -13.73 2.05
C LYS A 19 27.59 -14.29 1.60
N ASN A 20 28.68 -13.84 2.21
CA ASN A 20 30.03 -14.33 1.90
C ASN A 20 30.19 -15.82 2.24
N ASN A 21 29.65 -16.28 3.38
CA ASN A 21 29.69 -17.70 3.76
C ASN A 21 28.77 -18.59 2.91
N CYS A 22 27.69 -18.07 2.32
CA CYS A 22 26.87 -18.83 1.39
C CYS A 22 27.48 -18.92 -0.02
N GLN A 23 28.33 -17.99 -0.43
CA GLN A 23 29.04 -18.08 -1.72
C GLN A 23 30.12 -19.16 -1.69
N SER A 24 30.79 -19.38 -0.55
CA SER A 24 31.74 -20.48 -0.39
C SER A 24 31.11 -21.89 -0.46
N ASP A 25 29.78 -22.01 -0.25
CA ASP A 25 29.04 -23.27 -0.35
C ASP A 25 28.46 -23.51 -1.76
N GLU A 26 28.41 -22.49 -2.63
CA GLU A 26 27.87 -22.57 -4.01
C GLU A 26 28.98 -22.82 -5.07
N ASP A 27 30.26 -22.61 -4.74
CA ASP A 27 31.37 -22.79 -5.69
C ASP A 27 32.01 -24.20 -5.65
N THR A 28 31.47 -25.16 -4.87
CA THR A 28 31.99 -26.54 -4.80
C THR A 28 31.07 -27.64 -5.34
N ASP A 29 30.05 -27.32 -6.16
CA ASP A 29 29.23 -28.36 -6.79
C ASP A 29 28.77 -28.01 -8.21
N VAL A 30 29.73 -27.64 -9.07
CA VAL A 30 29.57 -27.74 -10.53
C VAL A 30 30.75 -28.53 -11.10
N THR A 31 30.90 -29.78 -10.65
CA THR A 31 31.44 -30.78 -11.57
C THR A 31 30.26 -31.29 -12.38
N ASP A 32 30.21 -30.92 -13.65
CA ASP A 32 29.30 -31.49 -14.65
C ASP A 32 29.48 -33.01 -14.70
N THR A 33 28.83 -33.73 -13.79
CA THR A 33 28.49 -35.13 -14.02
C THR A 33 27.34 -35.10 -15.00
N ILE A 34 27.69 -35.20 -16.28
CA ILE A 34 26.79 -35.68 -17.33
C ILE A 34 26.25 -37.02 -16.81
N HIS A 35 25.09 -36.98 -16.17
CA HIS A 35 24.31 -38.17 -15.90
C HIS A 35 23.89 -38.67 -17.28
N LYS A 36 24.67 -39.60 -17.82
CA LYS A 36 24.14 -40.60 -18.74
C LYS A 36 22.98 -41.25 -17.99
N GLY A 37 21.78 -40.72 -18.23
CA GLY A 37 20.55 -41.46 -18.06
C GLY A 37 20.64 -42.61 -19.06
N ASP A 38 21.32 -43.68 -18.66
CA ASP A 38 21.02 -44.98 -19.21
C ASP A 38 19.54 -45.19 -18.90
N ASP A 39 18.72 -44.91 -19.92
CA ASP A 39 17.37 -45.41 -20.05
C ASP A 39 17.43 -46.94 -20.05
N ASN A 40 17.73 -47.50 -18.88
CA ASN A 40 17.47 -48.89 -18.53
C ASN A 40 15.96 -49.00 -18.38
N ILE A 41 15.26 -48.86 -19.52
CA ILE A 41 13.86 -49.22 -19.67
C ILE A 41 13.88 -50.75 -19.47
N GLU A 42 13.70 -51.18 -18.22
CA GLU A 42 13.42 -52.57 -17.92
C GLU A 42 12.26 -53.00 -18.82
N ILE A 43 12.56 -53.82 -19.84
CA ILE A 43 11.55 -54.33 -20.77
C ILE A 43 10.64 -55.27 -19.98
N ARG A 44 9.56 -54.72 -19.42
CA ARG A 44 8.53 -55.45 -18.68
C ARG A 44 7.35 -55.74 -19.60
N GLY A 45 6.82 -56.96 -19.50
CA GLY A 45 5.59 -57.35 -20.18
C GLY A 45 4.36 -56.59 -19.67
N LYS A 46 3.28 -56.63 -20.46
CA LYS A 46 1.98 -56.08 -20.06
C LYS A 46 1.51 -56.75 -18.76
N PRO A 47 0.96 -55.99 -17.78
CA PRO A 47 0.44 -56.60 -16.56
C PRO A 47 -0.66 -57.60 -16.92
N LYS A 48 -0.69 -58.77 -16.24
CA LYS A 48 -1.64 -59.86 -16.54
C LYS A 48 -3.11 -59.40 -16.55
N SER A 49 -3.44 -58.36 -15.79
CA SER A 49 -4.79 -57.77 -15.74
C SER A 49 -5.09 -56.73 -16.82
N GLY A 50 -4.15 -56.39 -17.71
CA GLY A 50 -4.29 -55.38 -18.78
C GLY A 50 -4.50 -53.93 -18.32
N ARG A 51 -4.73 -53.69 -17.02
CA ARG A 51 -4.99 -52.38 -16.42
C ARG A 51 -3.76 -51.48 -16.43
N PHE A 52 -3.81 -50.42 -17.23
CA PHE A 52 -2.74 -49.43 -17.40
C PHE A 52 -2.34 -48.68 -16.11
N TRP A 53 -3.27 -48.58 -15.14
CA TRP A 53 -3.05 -47.86 -13.88
C TRP A 53 -2.21 -48.63 -12.84
N LYS A 54 -1.83 -49.87 -13.12
CA LYS A 54 -0.92 -50.65 -12.27
C LYS A 54 0.53 -50.43 -12.70
N SER A 55 1.08 -49.25 -12.40
CA SER A 55 2.49 -48.92 -12.65
C SER A 55 3.44 -49.55 -11.61
N LYS A 56 4.75 -49.57 -11.90
CA LYS A 56 5.76 -50.05 -10.96
C LYS A 56 5.76 -49.14 -9.73
N LYS A 57 5.55 -49.72 -8.55
CA LYS A 57 5.74 -48.99 -7.30
C LYS A 57 7.22 -48.65 -7.14
N GLU A 58 7.54 -47.37 -6.98
CA GLU A 58 8.90 -46.94 -6.69
C GLU A 58 9.35 -47.43 -5.31
N LYS A 59 10.66 -47.70 -5.17
CA LYS A 59 11.25 -48.07 -3.88
C LYS A 59 11.27 -46.82 -3.00
N PHE A 60 11.00 -46.93 -1.70
CA PHE A 60 11.10 -45.78 -0.78
C PHE A 60 12.49 -45.13 -0.71
N SER A 61 13.52 -45.77 -1.27
CA SER A 61 14.87 -45.23 -1.44
C SER A 61 15.03 -44.26 -2.62
N SER A 62 14.10 -44.23 -3.59
CA SER A 62 14.10 -43.22 -4.67
C SER A 62 13.64 -41.85 -4.19
N ILE A 63 12.97 -41.79 -3.03
CA ILE A 63 12.58 -40.54 -2.40
C ILE A 63 13.82 -39.87 -1.83
N ASN A 64 14.27 -38.80 -2.48
CA ASN A 64 15.29 -37.90 -1.96
C ASN A 64 14.79 -37.26 -0.66
N LYS A 65 15.28 -37.76 0.48
CA LYS A 65 15.00 -37.20 1.81
C LYS A 65 15.89 -35.97 2.04
N THR A 66 15.65 -34.89 1.31
CA THR A 66 16.28 -33.61 1.65
C THR A 66 15.87 -33.20 3.05
N LYS A 67 16.83 -32.78 3.89
CA LYS A 67 16.51 -32.06 5.12
C LYS A 67 15.69 -30.84 4.68
N GLY A 68 14.38 -30.82 4.98
CA GLY A 68 13.47 -29.79 4.45
C GLY A 68 14.03 -28.37 4.69
N LEU A 69 13.58 -27.39 3.89
CA LEU A 69 14.04 -25.99 3.90
C LEU A 69 13.86 -25.32 5.28
N ARG A 70 14.69 -25.69 6.25
CA ARG A 70 14.73 -25.10 7.59
C ARG A 70 15.79 -24.01 7.54
N LEU A 71 15.34 -22.78 7.45
CA LEU A 71 16.22 -21.62 7.56
C LEU A 71 16.92 -21.62 8.93
N ASN A 72 18.23 -21.40 8.91
CA ASN A 72 19.03 -21.17 10.12
C ASN A 72 18.49 -19.96 10.90
N PHE A 73 18.73 -19.92 12.21
CA PHE A 73 18.24 -18.84 13.08
C PHE A 73 18.67 -17.45 12.58
N GLN A 74 19.92 -17.29 12.16
CA GLN A 74 20.45 -16.05 11.60
C GLN A 74 19.73 -15.60 10.32
N LYS A 75 19.38 -16.54 9.43
CA LYS A 75 18.59 -16.24 8.22
C LYS A 75 17.18 -15.77 8.58
N LYS A 76 16.57 -16.35 9.63
CA LYS A 76 15.26 -15.93 10.14
C LYS A 76 15.29 -14.55 10.78
N THR A 77 16.33 -14.21 11.54
CA THR A 77 16.45 -12.89 12.17
C THR A 77 16.68 -11.80 11.12
N ALA A 78 17.53 -12.05 10.12
CA ALA A 78 17.73 -11.14 8.99
C ALA A 78 16.42 -10.85 8.24
N LEU A 79 15.67 -11.90 7.88
CA LEU A 79 14.39 -11.75 7.18
C LEU A 79 13.35 -10.98 8.01
N ARG A 80 13.31 -11.20 9.33
CA ARG A 80 12.42 -10.42 10.21
C ARG A 80 12.79 -8.94 10.24
N LEU A 81 14.07 -8.61 10.26
CA LEU A 81 14.50 -7.22 10.26
C LEU A 81 14.19 -6.54 8.93
N GLU A 82 14.46 -7.20 7.81
CA GLU A 82 14.14 -6.69 6.48
C GLU A 82 12.64 -6.44 6.32
N LEU A 83 11.80 -7.37 6.77
CA LEU A 83 10.35 -7.20 6.81
C LEU A 83 9.92 -6.03 7.71
N LYS A 84 10.61 -5.81 8.82
CA LYS A 84 10.33 -4.67 9.71
C LYS A 84 10.67 -3.35 9.01
N ARG A 85 11.86 -3.24 8.43
CA ARG A 85 12.34 -2.07 7.70
C ARG A 85 11.44 -1.72 6.52
N THR A 86 11.07 -2.70 5.70
CA THR A 86 10.18 -2.49 4.54
C THR A 86 8.79 -2.01 4.97
N LYS A 87 8.23 -2.55 6.06
CA LYS A 87 6.96 -2.09 6.63
C LYS A 87 7.05 -0.65 7.15
N GLU A 88 8.12 -0.30 7.84
CA GLU A 88 8.34 1.07 8.35
C GLU A 88 8.43 2.08 7.21
N LEU A 89 9.20 1.78 6.15
CA LEU A 89 9.29 2.63 4.96
C LEU A 89 7.94 2.77 4.25
N SER A 90 7.18 1.68 4.12
CA SER A 90 5.84 1.72 3.53
C SER A 90 4.89 2.57 4.38
N ARG A 91 4.96 2.46 5.70
CA ARG A 91 4.13 3.22 6.63
C ARG A 91 4.44 4.72 6.56
N GLN A 92 5.72 5.09 6.58
CA GLN A 92 6.15 6.49 6.45
C GLN A 92 5.61 7.12 5.16
N ARG A 93 5.72 6.42 4.03
CA ARG A 93 5.17 6.90 2.74
C ARG A 93 3.65 7.09 2.80
N GLN A 94 2.92 6.15 3.40
CA GLN A 94 1.46 6.27 3.52
C GLN A 94 1.05 7.44 4.43
N GLU A 95 1.78 7.64 5.53
CA GLU A 95 1.55 8.76 6.45
C GLU A 95 1.79 10.11 5.76
N GLU A 96 2.87 10.24 4.97
CA GLU A 96 3.13 11.44 4.17
C GLU A 96 2.01 11.74 3.17
N LEU A 97 1.53 10.72 2.44
CA LEU A 97 0.44 10.87 1.49
C LEU A 97 -0.85 11.29 2.18
N LYS A 98 -1.16 10.67 3.31
CA LYS A 98 -2.34 11.01 4.13
C LYS A 98 -2.26 12.44 4.63
N GLN A 99 -1.10 12.88 5.11
CA GLN A 99 -0.91 14.25 5.60
C GLN A 99 -1.10 15.28 4.49
N LYS A 100 -0.54 15.02 3.29
CA LYS A 100 -0.75 15.87 2.10
C LYS A 100 -2.21 15.97 1.70
N GLU A 101 -2.98 14.89 1.82
CA GLU A 101 -4.41 14.88 1.51
C GLU A 101 -5.22 15.67 2.54
N ILE A 102 -4.91 15.53 3.83
CA ILE A 102 -5.53 16.29 4.91
C ILE A 102 -5.30 17.78 4.70
N GLU A 103 -4.06 18.20 4.47
CA GLU A 103 -3.71 19.61 4.24
C GLU A 103 -4.43 20.18 3.01
N ARG A 104 -4.53 19.41 1.92
CA ARG A 104 -5.29 19.81 0.73
C ARG A 104 -6.77 20.01 1.04
N LYS A 105 -7.38 19.12 1.85
CA LYS A 105 -8.79 19.22 2.26
C LYS A 105 -9.02 20.43 3.16
N GLU A 106 -8.12 20.67 4.12
CA GLU A 106 -8.18 21.82 5.02
C GLU A 106 -8.07 23.13 4.23
N ARG A 107 -7.07 23.25 3.35
CA ARG A 107 -6.92 24.42 2.46
C ARG A 107 -8.17 24.66 1.62
N ARG A 108 -8.79 23.59 1.09
CA ARG A 108 -10.04 23.70 0.32
C ARG A 108 -11.19 24.20 1.20
N ARG A 109 -11.34 23.67 2.42
CA ARG A 109 -12.38 24.11 3.37
C ARG A 109 -12.21 25.58 3.74
N GLU A 110 -10.99 26.01 4.03
CA GLU A 110 -10.68 27.41 4.32
C GLU A 110 -10.97 28.33 3.13
N ASN A 111 -10.57 27.92 1.92
CA ASN A 111 -10.85 28.69 0.71
C ASN A 111 -12.35 28.81 0.46
N ILE A 112 -13.12 27.73 0.64
CA ILE A 112 -14.59 27.78 0.53
C ILE A 112 -15.16 28.76 1.55
N LYS A 113 -14.77 28.66 2.82
CA LYS A 113 -15.22 29.58 3.89
C LYS A 113 -14.88 31.04 3.55
N LYS A 114 -13.65 31.32 3.12
CA LYS A 114 -13.22 32.66 2.69
C LYS A 114 -14.03 33.15 1.49
N THR A 115 -14.31 32.30 0.51
CA THR A 115 -15.13 32.68 -0.63
C THR A 115 -16.58 32.97 -0.25
N GLU A 116 -17.16 32.24 0.70
CA GLU A 116 -18.51 32.50 1.21
C GLU A 116 -18.58 33.81 1.98
N GLU A 117 -17.61 34.07 2.85
CA GLU A 117 -17.48 35.34 3.57
C GLU A 117 -17.26 36.51 2.60
N ASN A 118 -16.39 36.35 1.60
CA ASN A 118 -16.15 37.38 0.59
C ASN A 118 -17.40 37.62 -0.27
N LYS A 119 -18.11 36.56 -0.69
CA LYS A 119 -19.38 36.70 -1.40
C LYS A 119 -20.39 37.50 -0.58
N ARG A 120 -20.53 37.21 0.72
CA ARG A 120 -21.40 37.95 1.63
C ARG A 120 -20.97 39.41 1.78
N LYS A 121 -19.67 39.69 1.92
CA LYS A 121 -19.13 41.06 2.02
C LYS A 121 -19.26 41.86 0.72
N SER A 122 -19.07 41.22 -0.43
CA SER A 122 -19.18 41.85 -1.75
C SER A 122 -20.62 42.02 -2.21
N GLU A 123 -21.58 41.46 -1.49
CA GLU A 123 -22.98 41.52 -1.89
C GLU A 123 -23.52 42.94 -1.74
N ILE A 124 -23.72 43.60 -2.87
CA ILE A 124 -24.33 44.93 -2.93
C ILE A 124 -25.84 44.76 -2.92
N VAL A 125 -26.46 45.19 -1.82
CA VAL A 125 -27.91 45.10 -1.59
C VAL A 125 -28.56 46.46 -1.77
N GLN A 126 -29.75 46.47 -2.38
CA GLN A 126 -30.58 47.67 -2.45
C GLN A 126 -31.62 47.62 -1.34
N VAL A 127 -31.57 48.59 -0.43
CA VAL A 127 -32.56 48.69 0.66
C VAL A 127 -33.89 49.20 0.09
N ILE A 128 -34.93 48.36 0.15
CA ILE A 128 -36.28 48.71 -0.31
C ILE A 128 -37.04 49.34 0.86
N THR A 129 -37.16 50.66 0.86
CA THR A 129 -37.88 51.40 1.92
C THR A 129 -39.40 51.31 1.80
N ASN A 130 -39.95 51.16 0.59
CA ASN A 130 -41.39 51.13 0.36
C ASN A 130 -41.85 49.76 -0.21
N SER A 131 -42.60 49.01 0.59
CA SER A 131 -43.09 47.67 0.26
C SER A 131 -44.18 47.63 -0.82
N THR A 132 -44.88 48.75 -1.08
CA THR A 132 -45.89 48.82 -2.15
C THR A 132 -45.28 48.63 -3.54
N LYS A 133 -43.99 48.95 -3.72
CA LYS A 133 -43.26 48.74 -4.97
C LYS A 133 -43.19 47.25 -5.33
N LEU A 134 -42.86 46.38 -4.37
CA LEU A 134 -42.82 44.94 -4.58
C LEU A 134 -44.20 44.37 -4.95
N LYS A 135 -45.27 44.88 -4.32
CA LYS A 135 -46.65 44.45 -4.58
C LYS A 135 -47.13 44.82 -5.99
N ARG A 136 -46.56 45.87 -6.61
CA ARG A 136 -46.88 46.31 -7.97
C ARG A 136 -46.08 45.58 -9.05
N MET A 137 -45.02 44.85 -8.70
CA MET A 137 -44.17 44.17 -9.68
C MET A 137 -44.82 42.92 -10.26
N LYS A 138 -44.42 42.57 -11.49
CA LYS A 138 -44.90 41.34 -12.15
C LYS A 138 -44.30 40.10 -11.48
N LYS A 139 -45.09 39.02 -11.38
CA LYS A 139 -44.68 37.74 -10.78
C LYS A 139 -43.38 37.15 -11.36
N LYS A 140 -43.05 37.42 -12.63
CA LYS A 140 -41.77 37.01 -13.24
C LYS A 140 -40.57 37.77 -12.67
N GLN A 141 -40.70 39.07 -12.39
CA GLN A 141 -39.62 39.90 -11.84
C GLN A 141 -39.33 39.54 -10.38
N LEU A 142 -40.37 39.21 -9.60
CA LEU A 142 -40.23 38.76 -8.21
C LEU A 142 -39.41 37.47 -8.06
N ARG A 143 -39.29 36.65 -9.11
CA ARG A 143 -38.48 35.40 -9.09
C ARG A 143 -36.97 35.68 -9.07
N PHE A 144 -36.53 36.84 -9.55
CA PHE A 144 -35.12 37.23 -9.57
C PHE A 144 -34.67 37.95 -8.29
N ILE A 145 -35.61 38.39 -7.47
CA ILE A 145 -35.30 39.10 -6.22
C ILE A 145 -34.97 38.07 -5.14
N GLN A 146 -33.77 38.18 -4.57
CA GLN A 146 -33.37 37.47 -3.36
C GLN A 146 -33.48 38.42 -2.18
N LYS A 147 -34.02 37.94 -1.05
CA LYS A 147 -34.06 38.72 0.18
C LYS A 147 -32.76 38.52 0.95
N ARG A 148 -32.17 39.61 1.44
CA ARG A 148 -30.98 39.62 2.27
C ARG A 148 -31.23 40.51 3.48
N ASP A 149 -30.72 40.10 4.63
CA ASP A 149 -30.89 40.86 5.86
C ASP A 149 -29.86 41.99 5.92
N THR A 150 -30.36 43.21 6.09
CA THR A 150 -29.54 44.42 6.24
C THR A 150 -29.84 45.14 7.56
N ASN A 151 -30.46 44.42 8.50
CA ASN A 151 -30.99 45.00 9.72
C ASN A 151 -29.85 45.20 10.74
N LYS A 152 -29.44 46.46 10.92
CA LYS A 152 -28.26 46.85 11.72
C LYS A 152 -28.31 46.37 13.17
N GLU A 153 -29.50 46.25 13.75
CA GLU A 153 -29.70 45.84 15.16
C GLU A 153 -29.38 44.35 15.43
N ILE A 154 -29.45 43.50 14.39
CA ILE A 154 -29.13 42.08 14.50
C ILE A 154 -27.61 41.86 14.36
N GLU A 155 -26.92 42.72 13.59
CA GLU A 155 -25.46 42.69 13.49
C GLU A 155 -24.76 43.10 14.79
N ALA A 156 -25.39 43.95 15.60
CA ALA A 156 -24.84 44.41 16.89
C ALA A 156 -25.02 43.42 18.05
N ASN A 157 -25.95 42.46 17.92
CA ASN A 157 -26.26 41.44 18.94
C ASN A 157 -25.61 40.07 18.67
N LYS A 158 -24.75 39.98 17.65
CA LYS A 158 -24.05 38.75 17.27
C LYS A 158 -22.57 38.84 17.59
#